data_AF-A0A148N4J5-F1
#
_entry.id   AF-A0A148N4J5-F1
#
_cell.length_a   1.000
_cell.length_b   1.000
_cell.length_c   1.000
_cell.angle_alpha   90.00
_cell.angle_beta   90.00
_cell.angle_gamma   90.00
#
_symmetry.space_group_name_H-M   'P 1'
#
loop_
_entity.id
_entity.type
_entity.pdbx_description
1 polymer ?
#
loop_
_entity_poly.entity_id
_entity_poly.type
_entity_poly.pdbx_seq_one_letter_code
_entity_poly.pdbx_strand_id
1 'polypeptide(L)' 'MSEMFNAGLELMVIGMGIVFVFLAMLVAFVSLMSFLLTAFFPQDHESPGTSRSIPVSHNQEDEDIIAVISAAVHRYREGK' A
#
# COMPACT_ATOMS: atom_id res chain seq x y z
N MET A 1 -1.36 48.92 13.50
CA MET A 1 -0.35 47.83 13.60
C MET A 1 -1.02 46.47 13.79
N SER A 2 -1.95 46.32 14.74
CA SER A 2 -2.77 45.11 14.89
C SER A 2 -3.58 44.72 13.64
N GLU A 3 -4.14 45.69 12.92
CA GLU A 3 -4.94 45.41 11.70
C GLU A 3 -4.13 44.76 10.57
N MET A 4 -2.88 45.19 10.36
CA MET A 4 -2.00 44.61 9.34
C MET A 4 -1.60 43.17 9.70
N PHE A 5 -1.40 42.90 11.00
CA PHE A 5 -1.10 41.56 11.47
C PHE A 5 -2.31 40.62 11.31
N ASN A 6 -3.52 41.11 11.59
CA ASN A 6 -4.75 40.35 11.37
C ASN A 6 -4.96 40.02 9.88
N ALA A 7 -4.75 41.00 8.99
CA ALA A 7 -4.83 40.78 7.55
C ALA A 7 -3.78 39.76 7.04
N GLY A 8 -2.56 39.79 7.58
CA GLY A 8 -1.52 38.79 7.27
C GLY A 8 -1.89 37.38 7.75
N LEU A 9 -2.48 37.27 8.95
CA LEU A 9 -2.96 36.01 9.49
C LEU A 9 -4.11 35.42 8.64
N GLU A 10 -5.06 36.26 8.24
CA GLU A 10 -6.18 35.88 7.39
C GLU A 10 -5.69 35.38 6.02
N LEU A 11 -4.73 36.08 5.42
CA LEU A 11 -4.12 35.66 4.16
C LEU A 11 -3.36 34.33 4.28
N MET A 12 -2.65 34.10 5.40
CA MET A 12 -1.96 32.83 5.65
C MET A 12 -2.95 31.67 5.77
N VAL A 13 -4.04 31.85 6.51
CA VAL A 13 -5.07 30.81 6.68
C VAL A 13 -5.73 30.48 5.35
N ILE A 14 -6.08 31.50 4.56
CA ILE A 14 -6.68 31.31 3.23
C ILE A 14 -5.69 30.61 2.28
N GLY A 15 -4.44 31.10 2.23
CA GLY A 15 -3.41 30.53 1.36
C GLY A 15 -3.09 29.08 1.72
N MET A 16 -2.91 28.78 3.01
CA MET A 16 -2.66 27.43 3.50
C MET A 16 -3.87 26.52 3.27
N GLY A 17 -5.09 27.04 3.45
CA GLY A 17 -6.33 26.31 3.22
C GLY A 17 -6.51 25.90 1.76
N ILE A 18 -6.28 26.82 0.82
CA ILE A 18 -6.38 26.53 -0.63
C ILE A 18 -5.35 25.48 -1.04
N VAL A 19 -4.09 25.61 -0.58
CA VAL A 19 -3.05 24.62 -0.88
C VAL A 19 -3.41 23.26 -0.30
N PHE A 20 -3.91 23.21 0.95
CA PHE A 20 -4.33 21.97 1.58
C PHE A 20 -5.46 21.28 0.80
N VAL A 21 -6.51 22.02 0.42
CA VAL A 21 -7.62 21.50 -0.38
C VAL A 21 -7.13 21.00 -1.74
N PHE A 22 -6.26 21.75 -2.39
CA PHE A 22 -5.68 21.36 -3.69
C PHE A 22 -4.88 20.06 -3.59
N LEU A 23 -4.00 19.95 -2.59
CA LEU A 23 -3.23 18.73 -2.35
C LEU A 23 -4.14 17.55 -1.96
N ALA A 24 -5.14 17.76 -1.11
CA ALA A 24 -6.11 16.73 -0.76
C ALA A 24 -6.85 16.22 -1.99
N MET A 25 -7.25 17.11 -2.90
CA MET A 25 -7.86 16.74 -4.17
C MET A 25 -6.90 15.93 -5.04
N LEU A 26 -5.64 16.34 -5.19
CA LEU A 26 -4.63 15.57 -5.93
C LEU A 26 -4.41 14.19 -5.33
N VAL A 27 -4.28 14.10 -4.00
CA VAL A 27 -4.13 12.82 -3.29
C VAL A 27 -5.34 11.92 -3.52
N ALA A 28 -6.55 12.47 -3.49
CA ALA A 28 -7.77 11.72 -3.79
C ALA A 28 -7.76 11.17 -5.23
N PHE A 29 -7.31 11.95 -6.20
CA PHE A 29 -7.17 11.49 -7.59
C PHE A 29 -6.13 10.38 -7.75
N VAL A 30 -4.96 10.53 -7.13
CA VAL A 30 -3.91 9.48 -7.16
C VAL A 30 -4.40 8.22 -6.44
N SER A 31 -5.11 8.38 -5.33
CA SER A 31 -5.71 7.26 -4.59
C SER A 31 -6.79 6.56 -5.41
N LEU A 32 -7.62 7.33 -6.13
CA LEU A 32 -8.63 6.79 -7.03
C LEU A 32 -7.97 6.02 -8.18
N MET A 33 -6.89 6.55 -8.76
CA MET A 33 -6.11 5.82 -9.76
C MET A 33 -5.54 4.52 -9.17
N SER A 34 -4.99 4.55 -7.96
CA SER A 34 -4.48 3.35 -7.28
C SER A 34 -5.59 2.32 -7.01
N PHE A 35 -6.78 2.77 -6.61
CA PHE A 35 -7.95 1.93 -6.41
C PHE A 35 -8.44 1.30 -7.73
N LEU A 36 -8.58 2.12 -8.78
CA LEU A 36 -8.96 1.66 -10.12
C LEU A 36 -7.96 0.64 -10.66
N LEU A 37 -6.66 0.90 -10.50
CA LEU A 37 -5.62 -0.04 -10.92
C LEU A 37 -5.74 -1.36 -10.17
N THR A 38 -5.87 -1.35 -8.85
CA THR A 38 -6.02 -2.59 -8.06
C THR A 38 -7.32 -3.35 -8.38
N ALA A 39 -8.42 -2.62 -8.65
CA ALA A 39 -9.72 -3.22 -8.91
C ALA A 39 -9.85 -3.79 -10.34
N PHE A 40 -9.29 -3.11 -11.35
CA PHE A 40 -9.41 -3.52 -12.76
C PHE A 40 -8.23 -4.35 -13.27
N PHE A 41 -7.06 -4.17 -12.68
CA PHE A 41 -5.87 -4.99 -12.91
C PHE A 41 -5.35 -5.43 -11.55
N PRO A 42 -5.96 -6.47 -10.92
CA PRO A 42 -5.32 -7.19 -9.85
C PRO A 42 -4.00 -7.70 -10.41
N GLN A 43 -2.95 -6.92 -10.20
CA GLN A 43 -1.63 -7.37 -10.50
C GLN A 43 -1.34 -8.35 -9.38
N ASP A 44 -1.15 -9.62 -9.75
CA ASP A 44 -0.56 -10.66 -8.91
C ASP A 44 0.90 -10.26 -8.60
N HIS A 45 1.10 -9.09 -7.98
CA HIS A 45 2.33 -8.77 -7.28
C HIS A 45 2.23 -9.55 -5.99
N GLU A 46 2.84 -10.72 -6.01
CA GLU A 46 3.43 -11.34 -4.83
C GLU A 46 4.20 -10.24 -4.10
N SER A 47 3.54 -9.60 -3.14
CA SER A 47 4.07 -8.45 -2.43
C SER A 47 5.28 -8.94 -1.64
N PRO A 48 6.51 -8.45 -1.88
CA PRO A 48 7.60 -8.73 -0.97
C PRO A 48 7.33 -7.92 0.30
N GLY A 49 6.75 -8.57 1.31
CA GLY A 49 6.82 -8.11 2.69
C GLY A 49 5.69 -7.20 3.19
N THR A 50 4.42 -7.55 2.99
CA THR A 50 3.44 -7.21 4.02
C THR A 50 3.12 -8.48 4.81
N SER A 51 3.73 -8.60 5.99
CA SER A 51 3.32 -9.57 6.99
C SER A 51 1.89 -9.20 7.39
N ARG A 52 0.92 -9.78 6.69
CA ARG A 52 -0.43 -9.88 7.21
C ARG A 52 -0.30 -10.87 8.37
N SER A 53 -0.44 -10.37 9.58
CA SER A 53 -0.73 -11.22 10.74
C SER A 53 -2.03 -11.98 10.44
N ILE A 54 -1.88 -13.15 9.83
CA ILE A 54 -2.92 -14.16 9.73
C ILE A 54 -2.86 -14.92 11.06
N PRO A 55 -3.98 -15.15 11.75
CA PRO A 55 -3.98 -16.05 12.89
C PRO A 55 -3.55 -17.43 12.38
N VAL A 56 -2.34 -17.81 12.78
CA VAL A 56 -1.62 -19.02 12.42
C VAL A 56 -2.53 -20.25 12.59
N SER A 57 -3.05 -20.76 11.48
CA SER A 57 -3.43 -22.17 11.39
C SER A 57 -2.15 -22.91 11.01
N HIS A 58 -1.31 -23.13 12.02
CA HIS A 58 0.08 -23.62 11.92
C HIS A 58 0.22 -24.86 11.02
N ASN A 59 -0.84 -25.67 10.93
CA ASN A 59 -0.78 -26.95 10.24
C ASN A 59 -0.87 -26.86 8.70
N GLN A 60 -1.51 -25.83 8.14
CA GLN A 60 -1.68 -25.75 6.68
C GLN A 60 -0.46 -25.13 6.00
N GLU A 61 0.12 -24.09 6.62
CA GLU A 61 1.34 -23.46 6.11
C GLU A 61 2.53 -24.41 6.16
N ASP A 62 2.67 -25.20 7.23
CA ASP A 62 3.74 -26.18 7.35
C ASP A 62 3.61 -27.32 6.32
N GLU A 63 2.38 -27.81 6.05
CA GLU A 63 2.12 -28.85 5.04
C GLU A 63 2.48 -28.35 3.63
N ASP A 64 2.09 -27.13 3.28
CA ASP A 64 2.42 -26.52 1.98
C ASP A 64 3.93 -26.32 1.81
N ILE A 65 4.62 -25.85 2.86
CA ILE A 65 6.09 -25.69 2.85
C ILE A 65 6.78 -27.06 2.67
N ILE A 66 6.33 -28.09 3.39
CA ILE A 66 6.88 -29.45 3.30
C ILE A 66 6.64 -30.03 1.89
N ALA A 67 5.47 -29.82 1.31
CA ALA A 67 5.15 -30.27 -0.05
C ALA A 67 6.05 -29.62 -1.11
N VAL A 68 6.29 -28.31 -1.01
CA VAL A 68 7.17 -27.56 -1.92
C VAL A 68 8.62 -28.03 -1.80
N ILE A 69 9.13 -28.21 -0.57
CA ILE A 69 10.49 -28.71 -0.33
C ILE A 69 10.65 -30.13 -0.89
N SER A 70 9.66 -31.01 -0.66
CA SER A 70 9.67 -32.38 -1.17
C SER A 70 9.70 -32.42 -2.70
N ALA A 71 8.88 -31.59 -3.37
CA ALA A 71 8.87 -31.48 -4.82
C ALA A 71 10.21 -30.98 -5.38
N ALA A 72 10.83 -29.98 -4.73
CA ALA A 72 12.13 -29.45 -5.14
C ALA A 72 13.24 -30.50 -5.00
N VAL A 73 13.27 -31.24 -3.89
CA VAL A 73 14.26 -32.32 -3.66
C VAL A 73 14.05 -33.47 -4.64
N HIS A 74 12.81 -33.84 -4.94
CA HIS A 74 12.49 -34.88 -5.90
C HIS A 74 13.00 -34.51 -7.30
N ARG A 75 12.71 -33.29 -7.76
CA ARG A 75 13.20 -32.77 -9.06
C ARG A 75 14.72 -32.74 -9.15
N TYR A 76 15.41 -32.38 -8.07
CA TYR A 76 16.87 -32.40 -8.04
C TYR A 76 17.45 -33.82 -8.11
N ARG A 77 16.77 -34.80 -7.52
CA ARG A 77 17.20 -36.21 -7.54
C ARG A 77 16.90 -36.91 -8.86
N GLU A 78 15.80 -36.57 -9.52
CA GLU A 78 15.45 -37.10 -10.85
C GLU A 78 16.30 -36.47 -11.96
N GLY A 79 16.76 -35.24 -11.76
CA GLY A 79 17.65 -34.52 -12.68
C GLY A 79 19.13 -34.90 -12.58
N LYS A 80 19.49 -35.93 -11.81
CA LYS A 80 20.82 -36.50 -11.70
C LYS A 80 20.83 -37.95 -12.15
#